data_AF-A0A5J4K9Q1-F1
#
_entry.id   AF-A0A5J4K9Q1-F1
#
_cell.length_a   1.000
_cell.length_b   1.000
_cell.length_c   1.000
_cell.angle_alpha   90.00
_cell.angle_beta   90.00
_cell.angle_gamma   90.00
#
_symmetry.space_group_name_H-M   'P 1'
#
loop_
_entity.id
_entity.type
_entity.pdbx_description
1 polymer ?
#
loop_
_entity_poly.entity_id
_entity_poly.type
_entity_poly.pdbx_seq_one_letter_code
_entity_poly.pdbx_strand_id
1 'polypeptide(L)'
;MPAAGRAWQAEEQREMSTRMVLPVWQGAASSGATYVQVDSLRILAAELKQLLNAGGERLGIVVITLTFAGQRSPALVERRAQATCRLLAALRSLVRRTDRVFVLGYRGYVVLPDCDEPGRMAVEERLWWALCSRVRSLQSCELANLTALAVGGCMLERADSQNLLSVLREAARPRRVLNAPLVEAAEPVADSETDSEGKPGQERASGPTPELAQALPPKQDQRLAPGVQFSLSLAPVEELLAEARRLGIPYLAPLPRRVPASVRQAISPHLAHELHCCPIGRARKTLTVALADSRNHRAILERLERETGLQIFPVLTPAHELQQALERLGTTSSSHKRR
;
A
#
# COMPACT_ATOMS: atom_id res chain seq x y z
N MET A 1 2.99 -52.78 -32.68
CA MET A 1 3.05 -51.38 -32.19
C MET A 1 2.00 -50.58 -32.95
N PRO A 2 1.15 -49.71 -32.35
CA PRO A 2 1.35 -48.92 -31.14
C PRO A 2 0.28 -49.10 -30.05
N ALA A 3 0.68 -49.01 -28.77
CA ALA A 3 -0.21 -48.90 -27.62
C ALA A 3 0.50 -48.08 -26.52
N ALA A 4 0.54 -46.77 -26.68
CA ALA A 4 1.00 -45.84 -25.66
C ALA A 4 0.32 -44.48 -25.91
N GLY A 5 -0.91 -44.32 -25.42
CA GLY A 5 -1.67 -43.09 -25.66
C GLY A 5 -2.93 -42.92 -24.83
N ARG A 6 -3.11 -43.66 -23.73
CA ARG A 6 -4.31 -43.58 -22.89
C ARG A 6 -4.05 -43.75 -21.39
N ALA A 7 -2.92 -43.22 -20.89
CA ALA A 7 -2.62 -43.23 -19.45
C ALA A 7 -2.64 -41.84 -18.79
N TRP A 8 -2.62 -40.74 -19.55
CA TRP A 8 -2.55 -39.38 -18.99
C TRP A 8 -3.92 -38.69 -18.77
N GLN A 9 -5.03 -39.24 -19.27
CA GLN A 9 -6.36 -38.64 -19.12
C GLN A 9 -7.19 -39.17 -17.92
N ALA A 10 -6.68 -40.14 -17.16
CA ALA A 10 -7.41 -40.77 -16.06
C ALA A 10 -7.10 -40.17 -14.68
N GLU A 11 -6.03 -39.38 -14.55
CA GLU A 11 -5.60 -38.82 -13.26
C GLU A 11 -6.19 -37.41 -12.99
N GLU A 12 -6.71 -36.74 -14.02
CA GLU A 12 -7.37 -35.43 -13.92
C GLU A 12 -8.88 -35.52 -13.62
N GLN A 13 -9.45 -36.74 -13.63
CA GLN A 13 -10.88 -36.97 -13.31
C GLN A 13 -11.14 -37.58 -11.92
N ARG A 14 -10.10 -37.80 -11.10
CA ARG A 14 -10.23 -38.41 -9.77
C ARG A 14 -10.22 -37.43 -8.59
N GLU A 15 -10.51 -36.16 -8.85
CA GLU A 15 -10.55 -35.08 -7.84
C GLU A 15 -11.94 -34.40 -7.74
N MET A 16 -13.02 -35.14 -8.00
CA MET A 16 -14.39 -34.66 -7.82
C MET A 16 -15.28 -35.70 -7.12
N SER A 17 -15.05 -35.93 -5.82
CA SER A 17 -16.11 -36.42 -4.95
C SER A 17 -15.88 -36.05 -3.49
N THR A 18 -15.63 -34.76 -3.24
CA THR A 18 -15.86 -34.19 -1.93
C THR A 18 -17.18 -33.42 -2.02
N ARG A 19 -18.24 -33.99 -1.45
CA ARG A 19 -19.49 -33.27 -1.17
C ARG A 19 -19.14 -32.04 -0.31
N MET A 20 -18.87 -30.92 -0.96
CA MET A 20 -18.84 -29.63 -0.28
C MET A 20 -20.27 -29.25 0.07
N VAL A 21 -20.65 -29.55 1.31
CA VAL A 21 -21.75 -28.86 1.98
C VAL A 21 -21.34 -27.39 2.00
N LEU A 22 -21.98 -26.57 1.15
CA LEU A 22 -21.78 -25.12 1.15
C LEU A 22 -22.11 -24.62 2.57
N PRO A 23 -21.17 -23.99 3.28
CA PRO A 23 -21.50 -23.35 4.53
C PRO A 23 -22.50 -22.22 4.22
N VAL A 24 -23.73 -22.38 4.71
CA VAL A 24 -24.66 -21.27 4.87
C VAL A 24 -23.93 -20.24 5.74
N TRP A 25 -23.70 -19.06 5.17
CA TRP A 25 -23.01 -17.95 5.82
C TRP A 25 -23.81 -17.40 7.01
N GLN A 26 -23.72 -18.09 8.14
CA GLN A 26 -24.08 -17.61 9.46
C GLN A 26 -22.78 -17.54 10.26
N GLY A 27 -22.11 -16.38 10.34
CA GLY A 27 -21.07 -16.22 11.37
C GLY A 27 -19.83 -15.36 11.13
N ALA A 28 -19.67 -14.62 10.02
CA ALA A 28 -18.55 -13.67 9.92
C ALA A 28 -18.74 -12.39 10.75
N ALA A 29 -19.92 -12.18 11.34
CA ALA A 29 -20.13 -11.08 12.29
C ALA A 29 -19.36 -11.26 13.62
N SER A 30 -18.87 -12.48 13.90
CA SER A 30 -18.30 -12.85 15.21
C SER A 30 -16.78 -13.06 15.22
N SER A 31 -16.09 -13.16 14.08
CA SER A 31 -14.65 -13.51 14.09
C SER A 31 -13.67 -12.34 14.13
N GLY A 32 -14.14 -11.09 14.04
CA GLY A 32 -13.25 -9.92 13.94
C GLY A 32 -12.30 -9.94 12.73
N ALA A 33 -12.44 -10.92 11.83
CA ALA A 33 -11.61 -11.08 10.66
C ALA A 33 -11.89 -9.95 9.67
N THR A 34 -10.84 -9.25 9.28
CA THR A 34 -10.90 -8.09 8.38
C THR A 34 -11.11 -8.48 6.91
N TYR A 35 -10.95 -9.76 6.57
CA TYR A 35 -11.07 -10.31 5.22
C TYR A 35 -11.55 -11.77 5.24
N VAL A 36 -11.91 -12.28 4.06
CA VAL A 36 -12.36 -13.67 3.82
C VAL A 36 -11.33 -14.39 2.94
N GLN A 37 -10.72 -15.45 3.45
CA GLN A 37 -9.85 -16.29 2.63
C GLN A 37 -10.69 -17.24 1.76
N VAL A 38 -10.38 -17.32 0.47
CA VAL A 38 -11.05 -18.22 -0.48
C VAL A 38 -10.01 -19.03 -1.23
N ASP A 39 -10.33 -20.29 -1.50
CA ASP A 39 -9.36 -21.23 -2.10
C ASP A 39 -9.42 -21.25 -3.64
N SER A 40 -10.48 -20.69 -4.23
CA SER A 40 -10.62 -20.64 -5.68
C SER A 40 -11.40 -19.44 -6.19
N LEU A 41 -11.14 -19.07 -7.45
CA LEU A 41 -11.95 -18.08 -8.18
C LEU A 41 -13.41 -18.49 -8.32
N ARG A 42 -13.72 -19.80 -8.30
CA ARG A 42 -15.10 -20.30 -8.38
C ARG A 42 -15.91 -19.95 -7.13
N ILE A 43 -15.30 -20.10 -5.95
CA ILE A 43 -15.92 -19.71 -4.67
C ILE A 43 -16.14 -18.19 -4.68
N LEU A 44 -15.12 -17.40 -5.05
CA LEU A 44 -15.27 -15.95 -5.17
C LEU A 44 -16.38 -15.55 -6.16
N ALA A 45 -16.45 -16.19 -7.32
CA ALA A 45 -17.51 -15.94 -8.31
C ALA A 45 -18.90 -16.28 -7.76
N ALA A 46 -19.03 -17.37 -7.00
CA ALA A 46 -20.29 -17.73 -6.34
C ALA A 46 -20.72 -16.66 -5.33
N GLU A 47 -19.79 -16.14 -4.53
CA GLU A 47 -20.03 -15.05 -3.58
C GLU A 47 -20.46 -13.76 -4.30
N LEU A 48 -19.79 -13.39 -5.39
CA LEU A 48 -20.18 -12.23 -6.20
C LEU A 48 -21.57 -12.40 -6.81
N LYS A 49 -21.90 -13.61 -7.27
CA LYS A 49 -23.24 -13.92 -7.78
C LYS A 49 -24.31 -13.75 -6.71
N GLN A 50 -24.04 -14.18 -5.47
CA GLN A 50 -24.96 -13.98 -4.35
C GLN A 50 -25.14 -12.49 -4.03
N LEU A 51 -24.07 -11.70 -4.03
CA LEU A 51 -24.13 -10.26 -3.82
C LEU A 51 -24.98 -9.54 -4.88
N LEU A 52 -24.79 -9.88 -6.16
CA LEU A 52 -25.61 -9.34 -7.25
C LEU A 52 -27.10 -9.73 -7.10
N ASN A 53 -27.37 -10.95 -6.66
CA ASN A 53 -28.75 -11.41 -6.46
C ASN A 53 -29.42 -10.81 -5.22
N ALA A 54 -28.65 -10.40 -4.22
CA ALA A 54 -29.16 -9.83 -2.97
C ALA A 54 -29.61 -8.36 -3.09
N GLY A 55 -29.49 -7.74 -4.27
CA GLY A 55 -30.01 -6.39 -4.53
C GLY A 55 -28.98 -5.40 -5.08
N GLY A 56 -27.71 -5.79 -5.25
CA GLY A 56 -26.72 -4.94 -5.90
C GLY A 56 -26.87 -4.99 -7.42
N GLU A 57 -27.33 -3.91 -8.06
CA GLU A 57 -27.37 -3.82 -9.52
C GLU A 57 -25.96 -3.76 -10.12
N ARG A 58 -25.03 -3.16 -9.37
CA ARG A 58 -23.65 -2.90 -9.76
C ARG A 58 -22.69 -3.15 -8.60
N LEU A 59 -21.57 -3.79 -8.91
CA LEU A 59 -20.46 -4.00 -7.99
C LEU A 59 -19.19 -3.41 -8.60
N GLY A 60 -18.48 -2.57 -7.85
CA GLY A 60 -17.11 -2.21 -8.17
C GLY A 60 -16.16 -3.30 -7.65
N ILE A 61 -15.21 -3.74 -8.47
CA ILE A 61 -14.17 -4.68 -8.06
C ILE A 61 -12.81 -4.03 -8.23
N VAL A 62 -12.00 -4.06 -7.16
CA VAL A 62 -10.59 -3.68 -7.19
C VAL A 62 -9.75 -4.91 -6.85
N VAL A 63 -8.78 -5.23 -7.69
CA VAL A 63 -7.90 -6.39 -7.53
C VAL A 63 -6.48 -5.92 -7.26
N ILE A 64 -5.90 -6.39 -6.17
CA ILE A 64 -4.51 -6.16 -5.79
C ILE A 64 -3.76 -7.46 -6.04
N THR A 65 -2.69 -7.41 -6.84
CA THR A 65 -1.86 -8.59 -7.15
C THR A 65 -0.43 -8.35 -6.66
N LEU A 66 0.07 -9.29 -5.85
CA LEU A 66 1.46 -9.34 -5.40
C LEU A 66 2.20 -10.43 -6.16
N THR A 67 3.33 -10.09 -6.75
CA THR A 67 4.21 -11.02 -7.47
C THR A 67 5.51 -11.16 -6.70
N PHE A 68 5.93 -12.41 -6.49
CA PHE A 68 7.17 -12.72 -5.75
C PHE A 68 8.16 -13.49 -6.64
N ALA A 69 9.44 -13.13 -6.60
CA ALA A 69 10.57 -13.85 -7.19
C ALA A 69 10.91 -15.15 -6.44
N GLY A 70 11.71 -16.01 -7.06
CA GLY A 70 12.33 -17.16 -6.42
C GLY A 70 11.48 -18.43 -6.48
N GLN A 71 12.12 -19.56 -6.12
CA GLN A 71 11.51 -20.87 -6.24
C GLN A 71 10.34 -21.09 -5.27
N ARG A 72 9.42 -21.97 -5.67
CA ARG A 72 8.22 -22.34 -4.91
C ARG A 72 8.56 -23.37 -3.84
N SER A 73 9.28 -22.95 -2.80
CA SER A 73 9.36 -23.75 -1.57
C SER A 73 8.03 -23.61 -0.79
N PRO A 74 7.45 -24.71 -0.25
CA PRO A 74 6.22 -24.66 0.53
C PRO A 74 6.27 -23.63 1.68
N ALA A 75 7.40 -23.56 2.39
CA ALA A 75 7.62 -22.59 3.46
C ALA A 75 7.60 -21.13 2.96
N LEU A 76 8.12 -20.88 1.75
CA LEU A 76 8.06 -19.56 1.13
C LEU A 76 6.65 -19.20 0.66
N VAL A 77 5.89 -20.18 0.14
CA VAL A 77 4.49 -20.00 -0.27
C VAL A 77 3.64 -19.55 0.93
N GLU A 78 3.77 -20.24 2.06
CA GLU A 78 3.04 -19.90 3.29
C GLU A 78 3.44 -18.51 3.82
N ARG A 79 4.75 -18.22 3.89
CA ARG A 79 5.23 -16.90 4.32
C ARG A 79 4.72 -15.77 3.41
N ARG A 80 4.67 -15.98 2.09
CA ARG A 80 4.13 -15.01 1.11
C ARG A 80 2.62 -14.82 1.27
N ALA A 81 1.88 -15.90 1.50
CA ALA A 81 0.46 -15.82 1.80
C ALA A 81 0.20 -15.02 3.08
N GLN A 82 0.97 -15.29 4.15
CA GLN A 82 0.85 -14.55 5.40
C GLN A 82 1.24 -13.06 5.26
N ALA A 83 2.29 -12.75 4.49
CA ALA A 83 2.66 -11.37 4.17
C ALA A 83 1.55 -10.66 3.37
N THR A 84 0.95 -11.34 2.39
CA THR A 84 -0.21 -10.85 1.63
C THR A 84 -1.37 -10.54 2.56
N CYS A 85 -1.75 -11.48 3.44
CA CYS A 85 -2.82 -11.30 4.41
C CYS A 85 -2.57 -10.09 5.33
N ARG A 86 -1.36 -9.94 5.87
CA ARG A 86 -1.01 -8.80 6.74
C ARG A 86 -1.08 -7.47 6.00
N LEU A 87 -0.56 -7.41 4.77
CA LEU A 87 -0.62 -6.21 3.94
C LEU A 87 -2.08 -5.83 3.66
N LEU A 88 -2.90 -6.78 3.23
CA LEU A 88 -4.31 -6.55 2.88
C LEU A 88 -5.18 -6.23 4.11
N ALA A 89 -4.96 -6.91 5.25
CA ALA A 89 -5.65 -6.62 6.51
C ALA A 89 -5.47 -5.14 6.91
N ALA A 90 -4.30 -4.60 6.63
CA ALA A 90 -3.97 -3.24 7.00
C ALA A 90 -4.53 -2.19 6.02
N LEU A 91 -5.01 -2.61 4.84
CA LEU A 91 -5.81 -1.78 3.93
C LEU A 91 -7.29 -1.74 4.33
N ARG A 92 -7.74 -2.59 5.26
CA ARG A 92 -9.16 -2.71 5.60
C ARG A 92 -9.76 -1.40 6.11
N SER A 93 -8.98 -0.57 6.80
CA SER A 93 -9.43 0.74 7.29
C SER A 93 -9.66 1.77 6.19
N LEU A 94 -9.19 1.49 4.96
CA LEU A 94 -9.33 2.35 3.80
C LEU A 94 -10.56 2.04 2.96
N VAL A 95 -11.36 1.03 3.32
CA VAL A 95 -12.59 0.66 2.62
C VAL A 95 -13.75 0.70 3.60
N ARG A 96 -14.98 0.90 3.11
CA ARG A 96 -16.17 1.02 3.97
C ARG A 96 -16.40 -0.27 4.74
N ARG A 97 -17.20 -0.20 5.80
CA ARG A 97 -17.58 -1.40 6.56
C ARG A 97 -18.42 -2.38 5.72
N THR A 98 -19.19 -1.85 4.77
CA THR A 98 -20.02 -2.59 3.82
C THR A 98 -19.22 -3.31 2.74
N ASP A 99 -18.03 -2.80 2.43
CA ASP A 99 -17.16 -3.38 1.40
C ASP A 99 -16.60 -4.71 1.89
N ARG A 100 -16.54 -5.69 0.98
CA ARG A 100 -16.02 -7.03 1.28
C ARG A 100 -14.61 -7.18 0.73
N VAL A 101 -13.75 -7.82 1.51
CA VAL A 101 -12.36 -8.08 1.12
C VAL A 101 -12.15 -9.58 1.11
N PHE A 102 -11.77 -10.13 -0.05
CA PHE A 102 -11.42 -11.53 -0.22
C PHE A 102 -9.93 -11.67 -0.50
N VAL A 103 -9.34 -12.78 -0.05
CA VAL A 103 -7.94 -13.11 -0.30
C VAL A 103 -7.87 -14.47 -0.99
N LEU A 104 -7.21 -14.53 -2.15
CA LEU A 104 -7.00 -15.74 -2.91
C LEU A 104 -5.52 -15.83 -3.31
N GLY A 105 -4.77 -16.69 -2.61
CA GLY A 105 -3.32 -16.78 -2.78
C GLY A 105 -2.63 -15.44 -2.52
N TYR A 106 -2.00 -14.87 -3.56
CA TYR A 106 -1.29 -13.58 -3.49
C TYR A 106 -2.13 -12.41 -4.03
N ARG A 107 -3.45 -12.59 -4.13
CA ARG A 107 -4.37 -11.58 -4.64
C ARG A 107 -5.39 -11.17 -3.60
N GLY A 108 -5.61 -9.87 -3.48
CA GLY A 108 -6.70 -9.27 -2.72
C GLY A 108 -7.80 -8.79 -3.66
N TYR A 109 -9.06 -9.09 -3.34
CA TYR A 109 -10.23 -8.63 -4.07
C TYR A 109 -11.08 -7.77 -3.15
N VAL A 110 -11.19 -6.48 -3.45
CA VAL A 110 -12.08 -5.56 -2.74
C VAL A 110 -13.33 -5.38 -3.56
N VAL A 111 -14.46 -5.79 -3.00
CA VAL A 111 -15.79 -5.72 -3.63
C VAL A 111 -16.55 -4.58 -2.99
N LEU A 112 -17.01 -3.65 -3.82
CA LEU A 112 -17.64 -2.38 -3.49
C LEU A 112 -19.11 -2.42 -3.92
N PRO A 113 -20.04 -2.77 -3.02
CA PRO A 113 -21.46 -2.71 -3.31
C PRO A 113 -21.92 -1.28 -3.61
N ASP A 114 -22.88 -1.14 -4.53
CA ASP A 114 -23.52 0.15 -4.88
C ASP A 114 -22.50 1.25 -5.24
N CYS A 115 -21.42 0.84 -5.88
CA CYS A 115 -20.36 1.73 -6.31
C CYS A 115 -20.48 1.96 -7.82
N ASP A 116 -20.33 3.21 -8.24
CA ASP A 116 -20.16 3.57 -9.65
C ASP A 116 -18.68 3.52 -10.07
N GLU A 117 -18.41 3.72 -11.36
CA GLU A 117 -17.05 3.70 -11.91
C GLU A 117 -16.15 4.79 -11.28
N PRO A 118 -16.59 6.07 -11.13
CA PRO A 118 -15.80 7.08 -10.42
C PRO A 118 -15.50 6.71 -8.97
N GLY A 119 -16.48 6.19 -8.23
CA GLY A 119 -16.29 5.74 -6.86
C GLY A 119 -15.29 4.58 -6.78
N ARG A 120 -15.37 3.62 -7.69
CA ARG A 120 -14.43 2.48 -7.78
C ARG A 120 -13.02 2.98 -8.05
N MET A 121 -12.85 3.90 -9.01
CA MET A 121 -11.55 4.50 -9.33
C MET A 121 -10.96 5.27 -8.15
N ALA A 122 -11.77 6.01 -7.40
CA ALA A 122 -11.30 6.72 -6.20
C ALA A 122 -10.84 5.75 -5.10
N VAL A 123 -11.54 4.63 -4.91
CA VAL A 123 -11.11 3.57 -3.98
C VAL A 123 -9.83 2.90 -4.47
N GLU A 124 -9.75 2.56 -5.75
CA GLU A 124 -8.56 1.99 -6.39
C GLU A 124 -7.33 2.88 -6.17
N GLU A 125 -7.47 4.18 -6.41
CA GLU A 125 -6.39 5.15 -6.23
C GLU A 125 -5.94 5.27 -4.78
N ARG A 126 -6.89 5.36 -3.84
CA ARG A 126 -6.57 5.40 -2.42
C ARG A 126 -5.84 4.15 -1.95
N LEU A 127 -6.28 2.96 -2.41
CA LEU A 127 -5.62 1.70 -2.09
C LEU A 127 -4.21 1.65 -2.68
N TRP A 128 -4.04 2.11 -3.92
CA TRP A 128 -2.73 2.20 -4.58
C TRP A 128 -1.73 3.02 -3.77
N TRP A 129 -2.09 4.24 -3.39
CA TRP A 129 -1.20 5.12 -2.63
C TRP A 129 -0.83 4.53 -1.27
N ALA A 130 -1.79 3.94 -0.57
CA ALA A 130 -1.54 3.28 0.71
C ALA A 130 -0.64 2.05 0.58
N LEU A 131 -0.82 1.26 -0.47
CA LEU A 131 0.04 0.12 -0.78
C LEU A 131 1.48 0.57 -1.05
N CYS A 132 1.68 1.55 -1.93
CA CYS A 132 3.00 2.11 -2.23
C CYS A 132 3.70 2.63 -0.97
N SER A 133 2.96 3.36 -0.11
CA SER A 133 3.49 3.85 1.16
C SER A 133 3.89 2.70 2.09
N ARG A 134 3.02 1.68 2.23
CA ARG A 134 3.27 0.53 3.10
C ARG A 134 4.42 -0.33 2.63
N VAL A 135 4.47 -0.64 1.35
CA VAL A 135 5.53 -1.46 0.75
C VAL A 135 6.91 -0.81 0.97
N ARG A 136 7.00 0.52 0.93
CA ARG A 136 8.22 1.26 1.30
C ARG A 136 8.54 1.23 2.80
N SER A 137 7.54 1.12 3.66
CA SER A 137 7.71 1.10 5.12
C SER A 137 7.95 -0.30 5.70
N LEU A 138 7.54 -1.34 4.99
CA LEU A 138 7.73 -2.72 5.43
C LEU A 138 9.20 -3.07 5.32
N GLN A 139 9.75 -3.61 6.40
CA GLN A 139 11.16 -4.00 6.42
C GLN A 139 11.42 -5.09 5.37
N SER A 140 12.61 -5.05 4.79
CA SER A 140 13.05 -5.89 3.65
C SER A 140 12.83 -7.40 3.87
N CYS A 141 12.69 -7.86 5.12
CA CYS A 141 12.48 -9.26 5.46
C CYS A 141 11.04 -9.78 5.24
N GLU A 142 10.00 -8.96 5.39
CA GLU A 142 8.60 -9.43 5.30
C GLU A 142 8.11 -9.56 3.86
N LEU A 143 8.58 -8.66 3.00
CA LEU A 143 8.33 -8.67 1.57
C LEU A 143 9.57 -9.10 0.79
N ALA A 144 10.46 -9.85 1.43
CA ALA A 144 11.61 -10.43 0.76
C ALA A 144 11.14 -11.17 -0.50
N ASN A 145 11.70 -10.79 -1.64
CA ASN A 145 11.35 -11.27 -2.97
C ASN A 145 10.07 -10.71 -3.60
N LEU A 146 9.37 -9.71 -3.05
CA LEU A 146 8.31 -9.04 -3.80
C LEU A 146 8.92 -8.33 -5.02
N THR A 147 8.55 -8.75 -6.24
CA THR A 147 9.06 -8.21 -7.50
C THR A 147 8.11 -7.24 -8.17
N ALA A 148 6.80 -7.40 -7.95
CA ALA A 148 5.84 -6.45 -8.47
C ALA A 148 4.61 -6.37 -7.57
N LEU A 149 4.09 -5.16 -7.48
CA LEU A 149 2.77 -4.86 -6.95
C LEU A 149 1.94 -4.30 -8.11
N ALA A 150 0.75 -4.85 -8.31
CA ALA A 150 -0.17 -4.34 -9.30
C ALA A 150 -1.57 -4.14 -8.73
N VAL A 151 -2.26 -3.13 -9.25
CA VAL A 151 -3.68 -2.89 -8.97
C VAL A 151 -4.44 -2.77 -10.28
N GLY A 152 -5.58 -3.45 -10.34
CA GLY A 152 -6.54 -3.40 -11.44
C GLY A 152 -7.97 -3.32 -10.89
N GLY A 153 -8.94 -3.25 -11.79
CA GLY A 153 -10.34 -3.27 -11.41
C GLY A 153 -11.29 -3.18 -12.58
N CYS A 154 -12.55 -3.46 -12.31
CA CYS A 154 -13.65 -3.36 -13.26
C CYS A 154 -14.98 -3.09 -12.54
N MET A 155 -15.98 -2.69 -13.32
CA MET A 155 -17.38 -2.76 -12.92
C MET A 155 -17.94 -4.14 -13.27
N LEU A 156 -18.83 -4.61 -12.42
CA LEU A 156 -19.57 -5.83 -12.62
C LEU A 156 -21.06 -5.52 -12.52
N GLU A 157 -21.81 -5.79 -13.60
CA GLU A 157 -23.25 -5.62 -13.64
C GLU A 157 -23.97 -6.96 -13.48
N ARG A 158 -25.25 -6.92 -13.13
CA ARG A 158 -26.07 -8.15 -13.01
C ARG A 158 -26.09 -9.00 -14.28
N ALA A 159 -26.03 -8.36 -15.46
CA ALA A 159 -25.96 -9.03 -16.76
C ALA A 159 -24.71 -9.92 -16.90
N ASP A 160 -23.62 -9.57 -16.22
CA ASP A 160 -22.35 -10.30 -16.26
C ASP A 160 -22.33 -11.56 -15.36
N SER A 161 -23.40 -11.81 -14.60
CA SER A 161 -23.49 -12.89 -13.62
C SER A 161 -23.29 -14.30 -14.21
N GLN A 162 -23.42 -14.46 -15.53
CA GLN A 162 -23.14 -15.73 -16.23
C GLN A 162 -21.65 -15.92 -16.55
N ASN A 163 -20.86 -14.83 -16.61
CA ASN A 163 -19.47 -14.83 -17.07
C ASN A 163 -18.47 -14.32 -16.02
N LEU A 164 -18.80 -14.45 -14.73
CA LEU A 164 -18.02 -13.89 -13.62
C LEU A 164 -16.54 -14.29 -13.61
N LEU A 165 -16.20 -15.52 -14.03
CA LEU A 165 -14.80 -15.95 -14.09
C LEU A 165 -13.99 -15.19 -15.14
N SER A 166 -14.61 -14.83 -16.28
CA SER A 166 -13.97 -14.01 -17.30
C SER A 166 -13.77 -12.59 -16.78
N VAL A 167 -14.81 -12.01 -16.18
CA VAL A 167 -14.76 -10.67 -15.60
C VAL A 167 -13.72 -10.57 -14.49
N LEU A 168 -13.62 -11.56 -13.60
CA LEU A 168 -12.61 -11.59 -12.55
C LEU A 168 -11.17 -11.65 -13.08
N ARG A 169 -10.96 -12.31 -14.22
CA ARG A 169 -9.64 -12.32 -14.89
C ARG A 169 -9.33 -10.97 -15.53
N GLU A 170 -10.33 -10.34 -16.15
CA GLU A 170 -10.21 -8.99 -16.71
C GLU A 170 -9.95 -7.97 -15.61
N ALA A 171 -10.66 -8.05 -14.49
CA ALA A 171 -10.46 -7.21 -13.30
C ALA A 171 -9.04 -7.31 -12.74
N ALA A 172 -8.42 -8.49 -12.86
CA ALA A 172 -7.05 -8.74 -12.44
C ALA A 172 -5.99 -8.23 -13.44
N ARG A 173 -6.39 -7.68 -14.60
CA ARG A 173 -5.45 -7.03 -15.49
C ARG A 173 -4.91 -5.76 -14.82
N PRO A 174 -3.57 -5.60 -14.77
CA PRO A 174 -2.96 -4.48 -14.09
C PRO A 174 -3.28 -3.18 -14.81
N ARG A 175 -3.82 -2.19 -14.10
CA ARG A 175 -3.90 -0.79 -14.56
C ARG A 175 -2.73 0.04 -14.03
N ARG A 176 -2.28 -0.28 -12.82
CA ARG A 176 -1.12 0.35 -12.16
C ARG A 176 -0.15 -0.74 -11.73
N VAL A 177 1.13 -0.53 -11.97
CA VAL A 177 2.20 -1.48 -11.64
C VAL A 177 3.36 -0.74 -11.00
N LEU A 178 3.88 -1.30 -9.93
CA LEU A 178 5.10 -0.88 -9.25
C LEU A 178 6.03 -2.08 -9.30
N ASN A 179 7.07 -1.98 -10.12
CA ASN A 179 8.12 -2.97 -10.19
C ASN A 179 9.12 -2.72 -9.06
N ALA A 180 9.54 -3.80 -8.41
CA ALA A 180 10.65 -3.87 -7.49
C ALA A 180 11.84 -4.53 -8.24
N PRO A 181 13.10 -4.21 -7.88
CA PRO A 181 13.56 -4.44 -6.52
C PRO A 181 13.48 -3.18 -5.66
N LEU A 182 12.78 -3.27 -4.52
CA LEU A 182 12.78 -2.25 -3.46
C LEU A 182 14.00 -2.34 -2.56
N VAL A 183 14.79 -3.39 -2.75
CA VAL A 183 16.10 -3.56 -2.15
C VAL A 183 17.07 -3.25 -3.26
N GLU A 184 17.72 -2.09 -3.23
CA GLU A 184 18.92 -1.87 -4.04
C GLU A 184 19.80 -3.10 -3.82
N ALA A 185 20.08 -3.83 -4.90
CA ALA A 185 20.97 -4.97 -4.81
C ALA A 185 22.27 -4.43 -4.21
N ALA A 186 22.52 -4.75 -2.94
CA ALA A 186 23.86 -4.63 -2.39
C ALA A 186 24.69 -5.56 -3.27
N GLU A 187 25.45 -4.95 -4.18
CA GLU A 187 26.43 -5.63 -5.00
C GLU A 187 27.20 -6.58 -4.05
N PRO A 188 27.25 -7.88 -4.35
CA PRO A 188 28.02 -8.78 -3.53
C PRO A 188 29.45 -8.24 -3.53
N VAL A 189 29.89 -7.76 -2.37
CA VAL A 189 31.29 -7.40 -2.14
C VAL A 189 32.06 -8.67 -2.44
N ALA A 190 32.67 -8.71 -3.62
CA ALA A 190 33.62 -9.73 -3.97
C ALA A 190 34.80 -9.51 -3.03
N ASP A 191 34.83 -10.25 -1.93
CA ASP A 191 36.03 -10.42 -1.12
C ASP A 191 37.06 -11.11 -2.01
N SER A 192 37.80 -10.29 -2.76
CA SER A 192 39.02 -10.69 -3.43
C SER A 192 40.12 -10.82 -2.38
N GLU A 193 40.13 -11.95 -1.66
CA GLU A 193 41.35 -12.48 -1.05
C GLU A 193 42.27 -12.96 -2.18
N THR A 194 43.11 -12.06 -2.69
CA THR A 194 44.31 -12.43 -3.44
C THR A 194 45.49 -12.50 -2.49
N ASP A 195 45.66 -13.65 -1.85
CA ASP A 195 46.98 -14.14 -1.45
C ASP A 195 47.62 -14.83 -2.66
N SER A 196 48.71 -14.27 -3.18
CA SER A 196 49.60 -14.97 -4.10
C SER A 196 51.01 -14.39 -4.04
N GLU A 197 51.84 -15.08 -3.26
CA GLU A 197 53.30 -15.03 -3.33
C GLU A 197 53.82 -15.55 -4.69
N GLY A 198 54.70 -14.76 -5.30
CA GLY A 198 55.97 -15.17 -5.93
C GLY A 198 56.02 -16.26 -7.02
N LYS A 199 56.32 -15.87 -8.26
CA LYS A 199 57.48 -16.39 -9.03
C LYS A 199 57.73 -15.63 -10.37
N PRO A 200 59.00 -15.42 -10.79
CA PRO A 200 59.36 -14.80 -12.06
C PRO A 200 59.86 -15.82 -13.13
N GLY A 201 59.71 -15.46 -14.41
CA GLY A 201 60.34 -16.11 -15.58
C GLY A 201 59.68 -15.62 -16.88
N GLN A 202 60.36 -14.80 -17.69
CA GLN A 202 60.93 -15.16 -19.01
C GLN A 202 59.86 -15.69 -20.00
N GLU A 203 59.68 -15.22 -21.24
CA GLU A 203 60.65 -14.80 -22.24
C GLU A 203 59.93 -14.19 -23.48
N ARG A 204 60.70 -13.51 -24.33
CA ARG A 204 60.31 -12.78 -25.56
C ARG A 204 59.81 -13.68 -26.70
N ALA A 205 58.94 -13.17 -27.57
CA ALA A 205 59.04 -13.28 -29.04
C ALA A 205 57.96 -12.44 -29.76
N SER A 206 58.21 -12.15 -31.03
CA SER A 206 57.81 -10.97 -31.79
C SER A 206 56.84 -11.27 -32.95
N GLY A 207 55.84 -10.40 -33.16
CA GLY A 207 55.18 -9.99 -34.44
C GLY A 207 54.48 -11.03 -35.35
N PRO A 208 53.83 -10.63 -36.47
CA PRO A 208 53.30 -9.31 -36.86
C PRO A 208 51.80 -9.33 -37.35
N THR A 209 51.30 -8.11 -37.61
CA THR A 209 50.06 -7.57 -38.25
C THR A 209 49.58 -8.25 -39.57
N PRO A 210 48.50 -7.82 -40.30
CA PRO A 210 47.35 -6.91 -40.03
C PRO A 210 45.98 -7.41 -40.60
N GLU A 211 44.82 -6.78 -40.30
CA GLU A 211 43.77 -6.55 -41.33
C GLU A 211 42.64 -5.57 -40.93
N LEU A 212 42.09 -4.94 -41.96
CA LEU A 212 41.16 -3.81 -42.03
C LEU A 212 39.74 -4.07 -41.48
N ALA A 213 39.12 -3.03 -40.90
CA ALA A 213 37.74 -2.60 -41.19
C ALA A 213 37.47 -1.27 -40.45
N GLN A 214 37.52 -0.13 -41.15
CA GLN A 214 36.37 0.60 -41.72
C GLN A 214 35.53 1.39 -40.69
N ALA A 215 35.46 2.68 -41.01
CA ALA A 215 34.93 3.79 -40.24
C ALA A 215 33.39 3.87 -40.26
N LEU A 216 32.83 4.36 -39.15
CA LEU A 216 31.46 4.87 -39.04
C LEU A 216 31.48 6.25 -38.35
N PRO A 217 30.61 7.20 -38.75
CA PRO A 217 30.71 8.60 -38.38
C PRO A 217 30.10 8.93 -37.01
N PRO A 218 30.49 10.07 -36.39
CA PRO A 218 30.00 10.49 -35.07
C PRO A 218 28.59 11.09 -35.14
N LYS A 219 27.71 10.64 -34.23
CA LYS A 219 26.39 11.25 -34.01
C LYS A 219 26.52 12.51 -33.13
N GLN A 220 26.40 13.64 -33.81
CA GLN A 220 25.80 14.91 -33.41
C GLN A 220 25.34 15.07 -31.95
N ASP A 221 25.96 16.06 -31.31
CA ASP A 221 25.49 16.78 -30.13
C ASP A 221 24.08 17.36 -30.34
N GLN A 222 23.13 16.99 -29.48
CA GLN A 222 21.92 17.77 -29.23
C GLN A 222 22.11 18.59 -27.95
N ARG A 223 22.54 19.84 -28.14
CA ARG A 223 22.36 20.91 -27.15
C ARG A 223 20.88 21.24 -27.04
N LEU A 224 20.29 20.98 -25.88
CA LEU A 224 19.00 21.55 -25.47
C LEU A 224 19.24 22.73 -24.51
N ALA A 225 18.45 23.77 -24.72
CA ALA A 225 18.50 25.08 -24.07
C ALA A 225 18.18 25.02 -22.56
N PRO A 226 18.57 26.04 -21.76
CA PRO A 226 18.31 26.10 -20.33
C PRO A 226 16.84 26.44 -20.07
N GLY A 227 16.04 25.40 -19.83
CA GLY A 227 14.71 25.52 -19.24
C GLY A 227 14.82 25.71 -17.73
N VAL A 228 14.18 26.77 -17.23
CA VAL A 228 14.05 27.15 -15.83
C VAL A 228 13.71 25.93 -14.96
N GLN A 229 14.69 25.46 -14.18
CA GLN A 229 14.47 24.50 -13.11
C GLN A 229 13.68 25.21 -12.01
N PHE A 230 12.37 25.05 -11.98
CA PHE A 230 11.61 25.20 -10.73
C PHE A 230 12.00 24.04 -9.81
N SER A 231 13.14 24.21 -9.13
CA SER A 231 13.48 23.41 -7.95
C SER A 231 12.52 23.84 -6.83
N LEU A 232 11.31 23.30 -6.85
CA LEU A 232 10.45 23.32 -5.67
C LEU A 232 11.12 22.41 -4.64
N SER A 233 11.90 23.02 -3.76
CA SER A 233 12.52 22.38 -2.60
C SER A 233 11.45 21.66 -1.78
N LEU A 234 11.26 20.37 -2.05
CA LEU A 234 10.46 19.43 -1.27
C LEU A 234 11.15 19.02 0.04
N ALA A 235 12.40 19.46 0.24
CA ALA A 235 13.24 19.12 1.37
C ALA A 235 12.55 19.30 2.74
N PRO A 236 11.80 20.39 3.01
CA PRO A 236 11.17 20.57 4.32
C PRO A 236 10.08 19.54 4.64
N VAL A 237 9.39 19.02 3.62
CA VAL A 237 8.32 18.03 3.78
C VAL A 237 8.90 16.63 3.95
N GLU A 238 9.95 16.31 3.19
CA GLU A 238 10.65 15.03 3.30
C GLU A 238 11.35 14.85 4.64
N GLU A 239 11.99 15.91 5.15
CA GLU A 239 12.60 15.92 6.49
C GLU A 239 11.57 15.65 7.59
N LEU A 240 10.42 16.33 7.55
CA LEU A 240 9.36 16.14 8.55
C LEU A 240 8.73 14.74 8.47
N LEU A 241 8.60 14.18 7.27
CA LEU A 241 8.14 12.80 7.06
C LEU A 241 9.14 11.77 7.58
N ALA A 242 10.44 11.96 7.31
CA ALA A 242 11.50 11.11 7.83
C ALA A 242 11.53 11.14 9.36
N GLU A 243 11.36 12.34 9.93
CA GLU A 243 11.29 12.56 11.37
C GLU A 243 10.06 11.89 12.01
N ALA A 244 8.89 11.99 11.37
CA ALA A 244 7.68 11.29 11.79
C ALA A 244 7.88 9.77 11.87
N ARG A 245 8.53 9.19 10.85
CA ARG A 245 8.90 7.76 10.85
C ARG A 245 9.88 7.43 11.97
N ARG A 246 10.91 8.26 12.17
CA ARG A 246 11.93 8.07 13.21
C ARG A 246 11.33 8.06 14.62
N LEU A 247 10.32 8.91 14.86
CA LEU A 247 9.63 9.02 16.15
C LEU A 247 8.46 8.04 16.31
N GLY A 248 8.07 7.33 15.25
CA GLY A 248 6.87 6.48 15.26
C GLY A 248 5.56 7.27 15.40
N ILE A 249 5.57 8.57 15.04
CA ILE A 249 4.39 9.43 15.09
C ILE A 249 3.78 9.51 13.68
N PRO A 250 2.46 9.30 13.51
CA PRO A 250 1.82 9.45 12.21
C PRO A 250 1.96 10.87 11.66
N TYR A 251 2.08 11.00 10.34
CA TYR A 251 2.06 12.28 9.64
C TYR A 251 0.70 12.50 8.97
N LEU A 252 0.16 13.71 9.06
CA LEU A 252 -1.11 14.08 8.40
C LEU A 252 -1.02 15.49 7.80
N ALA A 253 -1.25 15.57 6.50
CA ALA A 253 -1.52 16.80 5.76
C ALA A 253 -2.45 16.47 4.58
N PRO A 254 -3.50 17.27 4.31
CA PRO A 254 -3.93 18.48 5.03
C PRO A 254 -4.69 18.16 6.34
N LEU A 255 -4.79 19.15 7.23
CA LEU A 255 -5.58 19.01 8.46
C LEU A 255 -7.10 19.13 8.20
N PRO A 256 -7.96 18.44 8.98
CA PRO A 256 -9.41 18.55 8.85
C PRO A 256 -9.90 20.00 8.95
N ARG A 257 -10.71 20.44 7.98
CA ARG A 257 -11.27 21.81 7.97
C ARG A 257 -12.35 22.03 9.03
N ARG A 258 -13.07 20.97 9.38
CA ARG A 258 -14.18 21.01 10.34
C ARG A 258 -13.90 20.01 11.46
N VAL A 259 -13.60 20.54 12.65
CA VAL A 259 -13.43 19.76 13.87
C VAL A 259 -14.66 19.97 14.75
N PRO A 260 -15.29 18.93 15.32
CA PRO A 260 -16.46 19.08 16.19
C PRO A 260 -16.19 20.02 17.37
N ALA A 261 -17.21 20.76 17.83
CA ALA A 261 -17.07 21.74 18.92
C ALA A 261 -16.51 21.12 20.21
N SER A 262 -16.95 19.91 20.55
CA SER A 262 -16.47 19.15 21.72
C SER A 262 -14.99 18.78 21.66
N VAL A 263 -14.41 18.71 20.47
CA VAL A 263 -12.98 18.46 20.25
C VAL A 263 -12.20 19.77 20.30
N ARG A 264 -12.73 20.84 19.69
CA ARG A 264 -12.12 22.18 19.75
C ARG A 264 -12.01 22.73 21.17
N GLN A 265 -13.01 22.45 22.00
CA GLN A 265 -13.05 22.88 23.40
C GLN A 265 -12.20 22.01 24.34
N ALA A 266 -11.62 20.91 23.84
CA ALA A 266 -10.80 20.03 24.67
C ALA A 266 -9.45 20.67 25.06
N ILE A 267 -8.97 21.63 24.27
CA ILE A 267 -7.76 22.42 24.55
C ILE A 267 -8.16 23.89 24.45
N SER A 268 -7.81 24.70 25.44
CA SER A 268 -8.09 26.13 25.38
C SER A 268 -7.31 26.78 24.22
N PRO A 269 -7.86 27.81 23.53
CA PRO A 269 -7.14 28.47 22.45
C PRO A 269 -5.77 29.02 22.88
N HIS A 270 -5.68 29.56 24.11
CA HIS A 270 -4.41 30.02 24.68
C HIS A 270 -3.38 28.89 24.75
N LEU A 271 -3.75 27.74 25.32
CA LEU A 271 -2.86 26.59 25.46
C LEU A 271 -2.46 26.01 24.09
N ALA A 272 -3.39 25.99 23.14
CA ALA A 272 -3.14 25.55 21.77
C ALA A 272 -2.07 26.42 21.07
N HIS A 273 -2.15 27.75 21.22
CA HIS A 273 -1.17 28.68 20.69
C HIS A 273 0.18 28.57 21.41
N GLU A 274 0.18 28.51 22.75
CA GLU A 274 1.38 28.40 23.56
C GLU A 274 2.19 27.13 23.24
N LEU A 275 1.50 26.00 23.06
CA LEU A 275 2.13 24.71 22.79
C LEU A 275 2.27 24.40 21.30
N HIS A 276 1.89 25.33 20.41
CA HIS A 276 1.84 25.11 18.97
C HIS A 276 1.19 23.76 18.61
N CYS A 277 -0.05 23.56 19.05
CA CYS A 277 -0.77 22.31 18.86
C CYS A 277 -2.26 22.53 18.55
N CYS A 278 -2.89 21.63 17.81
CA CYS A 278 -4.31 21.75 17.45
C CYS A 278 -5.05 20.42 17.66
N PRO A 279 -6.15 20.37 18.43
CA PRO A 279 -6.97 19.17 18.53
C PRO A 279 -7.69 18.92 17.19
N ILE A 280 -7.58 17.70 16.65
CA ILE A 280 -8.16 17.35 15.33
C ILE A 280 -9.19 16.21 15.40
N GLY A 281 -9.20 15.44 16.50
CA GLY A 281 -10.14 14.36 16.70
C GLY A 281 -10.18 13.91 18.16
N ARG A 282 -11.25 13.21 18.55
CA ARG A 282 -11.37 12.58 19.87
C ARG A 282 -12.10 11.26 19.76
N ALA A 283 -11.58 10.24 20.43
CA ALA A 283 -12.23 8.94 20.56
C ALA A 283 -12.10 8.46 22.01
N ARG A 284 -13.22 8.27 22.70
CA ARG A 284 -13.26 7.85 24.12
C ARG A 284 -12.42 8.81 25.00
N LYS A 285 -11.37 8.30 25.65
CA LYS A 285 -10.42 9.02 26.50
C LYS A 285 -9.16 9.49 25.77
N THR A 286 -9.13 9.36 24.44
CA THR A 286 -7.98 9.71 23.61
C THR A 286 -8.29 10.95 22.77
N LEU A 287 -7.43 11.96 22.84
CA LEU A 287 -7.47 13.18 22.03
C LEU A 287 -6.36 13.12 20.98
N THR A 288 -6.72 13.24 19.72
CA THR A 288 -5.75 13.33 18.61
C THR A 288 -5.34 14.79 18.41
N VAL A 289 -4.05 15.06 18.51
CA VAL A 289 -3.49 16.43 18.48
C VAL A 289 -2.44 16.54 17.38
N ALA A 290 -2.60 17.53 16.51
CA ALA A 290 -1.63 17.90 15.49
C ALA A 290 -0.51 18.78 16.07
N LEU A 291 0.73 18.48 15.75
CA LEU A 291 1.96 19.15 16.20
C LEU A 291 2.84 19.52 15.00
N ALA A 292 3.49 20.68 15.04
CA ALA A 292 4.43 21.10 13.99
C ALA A 292 5.90 20.82 14.33
N ASP A 293 6.25 20.83 15.63
CA ASP A 293 7.62 20.60 16.09
C ASP A 293 7.75 19.23 16.75
N SER A 294 8.70 18.44 16.26
CA SER A 294 9.03 17.11 16.77
C SER A 294 10.03 17.13 17.91
N ARG A 295 10.79 18.21 18.13
CA ARG A 295 11.90 18.22 19.10
C ARG A 295 11.40 18.23 20.55
N ASN A 296 10.31 18.96 20.79
CA ASN A 296 9.72 19.13 22.12
C ASN A 296 8.41 18.35 22.34
N HIS A 297 8.09 17.41 21.44
CA HIS A 297 6.79 16.73 21.46
C HIS A 297 6.50 16.06 22.81
N ARG A 298 7.48 15.42 23.47
CA ARG A 298 7.26 14.75 24.76
C ARG A 298 6.76 15.69 25.86
N ALA A 299 7.42 16.84 26.03
CA ALA A 299 7.03 17.83 27.04
C ALA A 299 5.65 18.43 26.73
N ILE A 300 5.34 18.64 25.44
CA ILE A 300 4.02 19.10 24.99
C ILE A 300 2.95 18.06 25.35
N LEU A 301 3.20 16.77 25.08
CA LEU A 301 2.27 15.69 25.36
C LEU A 301 1.99 15.57 26.86
N GLU A 302 3.02 15.54 27.70
CA GLU A 302 2.86 15.47 29.16
C GLU A 302 2.05 16.65 29.72
N ARG A 303 2.27 17.86 29.18
CA ARG A 303 1.52 19.04 29.59
C ARG A 303 0.06 18.97 29.14
N LEU A 304 -0.20 18.52 27.90
CA LEU A 304 -1.56 18.33 27.40
C LEU A 304 -2.31 17.26 28.18
N GLU A 305 -1.67 16.13 28.53
CA GLU A 305 -2.27 15.09 29.35
C GLU A 305 -2.68 15.63 30.73
N ARG A 306 -1.81 16.44 31.36
CA ARG A 306 -2.08 17.07 32.66
C ARG A 306 -3.24 18.04 32.62
N GLU A 307 -3.29 18.93 31.62
CA GLU A 307 -4.30 19.97 31.51
C GLU A 307 -5.66 19.43 31.05
N THR A 308 -5.66 18.39 30.20
CA THR A 308 -6.90 17.86 29.61
C THR A 308 -7.45 16.63 30.33
N GLY A 309 -6.60 15.89 31.07
CA GLY A 309 -6.94 14.59 31.65
C GLY A 309 -7.22 13.50 30.60
N LEU A 310 -6.82 13.71 29.34
CA LEU A 310 -7.01 12.78 28.23
C LEU A 310 -5.67 12.18 27.81
N GLN A 311 -5.70 10.94 27.32
CA GLN A 311 -4.55 10.35 26.63
C GLN A 311 -4.33 11.10 25.32
N ILE A 312 -3.09 11.48 25.00
CA ILE A 312 -2.81 12.22 23.77
C ILE A 312 -2.26 11.29 22.69
N PHE A 313 -2.87 11.32 21.52
CA PHE A 313 -2.36 10.68 20.32
C PHE A 313 -1.78 11.75 19.39
N PRO A 314 -0.43 11.89 19.33
CA PRO A 314 0.21 12.90 18.49
C PRO A 314 0.10 12.56 17.00
N VAL A 315 0.05 13.61 16.18
CA VAL A 315 0.19 13.54 14.73
C VAL A 315 1.06 14.71 14.29
N LEU A 316 2.09 14.47 13.47
CA LEU A 316 2.91 15.54 12.90
C LEU A 316 2.26 16.13 11.65
N THR A 317 2.40 17.44 11.48
CA THR A 317 1.85 18.21 10.35
C THR A 317 2.82 19.34 9.99
N PRO A 318 2.83 19.83 8.75
CA PRO A 318 3.59 21.04 8.40
C PRO A 318 3.19 22.25 9.25
N ALA A 319 4.16 23.12 9.56
CA ALA A 319 3.95 24.31 10.37
C ALA A 319 2.86 25.26 9.81
N HIS A 320 2.83 25.43 8.48
CA HIS A 320 1.83 26.28 7.83
C HIS A 320 0.40 25.71 7.96
N GLU A 321 0.23 24.39 7.84
CA GLU A 321 -1.07 23.72 8.03
C GLU A 321 -1.56 23.88 9.47
N LEU A 322 -0.66 23.72 10.45
CA LEU A 322 -1.00 23.91 11.86
C LEU A 322 -1.40 25.37 12.14
N GLN A 323 -0.65 26.33 11.62
CA GLN A 323 -0.93 27.75 11.80
C GLN A 323 -2.33 28.12 11.28
N GLN A 324 -2.68 27.66 10.08
CA GLN A 324 -4.02 27.86 9.53
C GLN A 324 -5.12 27.19 10.38
N ALA A 325 -4.82 26.06 11.02
CA ALA A 325 -5.78 25.38 11.91
C ALA A 325 -5.98 26.15 13.23
N LEU A 326 -4.91 26.71 13.81
CA LEU A 326 -4.96 27.54 15.01
C LEU A 326 -5.79 28.82 14.78
N GLU A 327 -5.60 29.50 13.66
CA GLU A 327 -6.39 30.69 13.28
C GLU A 327 -7.90 30.38 13.21
N ARG A 328 -8.25 29.19 12.71
CA ARG A 328 -9.65 28.71 12.66
C ARG A 328 -10.22 28.42 14.05
N LEU A 329 -9.41 28.05 15.03
CA LEU A 329 -9.88 27.85 16.42
C LEU A 329 -10.24 29.18 17.08
N GLY A 330 -9.40 30.21 16.92
CA GLY A 330 -9.58 31.53 17.53
C GLY A 330 -10.84 32.27 17.06
N THR A 331 -11.18 32.16 15.77
CA THR A 331 -12.32 32.88 15.17
C THR A 331 -13.70 32.41 15.65
N THR A 332 -13.81 31.19 16.18
CA THR A 332 -15.12 30.63 16.60
C THR A 332 -15.59 31.09 17.98
N SER A 333 -14.73 31.74 18.78
CA SER A 333 -15.09 32.19 20.13
C SER A 333 -15.78 33.56 20.18
N SER A 334 -15.78 34.34 19.09
CA SER A 334 -16.34 35.70 19.08
C SER A 334 -17.82 35.79 18.67
N SER A 335 -18.44 34.71 18.18
CA SER A 335 -19.80 34.73 17.61
C SER A 335 -20.93 34.38 18.60
N HIS A 336 -20.64 34.13 19.87
CA HIS A 336 -21.64 33.70 20.87
C HIS A 336 -22.13 34.81 21.83
N LYS A 337 -21.76 36.08 21.62
CA LYS A 337 -22.14 37.21 22.50
C LYS A 337 -23.17 38.19 21.89
N ARG A 338 -23.97 37.75 20.92
CA ARG A 338 -25.13 38.51 20.41
C ARG A 338 -26.36 37.62 20.36
N ARG A 339 -27.00 37.42 21.51
CA ARG A 339 -28.43 37.16 21.67
C ARG A 339 -28.81 37.43 23.12
#